data_AF-A0A967EMA6-F1
#
_entry.id   AF-A0A967EMA6-F1
#
_cell.length_a   1.000
_cell.length_b   1.000
_cell.length_c   1.000
_cell.angle_alpha   90.00
_cell.angle_beta   90.00
_cell.angle_gamma   90.00
#
_symmetry.space_group_name_H-M   'P 1'
#
loop_
_entity.id
_entity.type
_entity.pdbx_description
1 polymer ?
#
loop_
_entity_poly.entity_id
_entity_poly.type
_entity_poly.pdbx_seq_one_letter_code
_entity_poly.pdbx_strand_id
1 'polypeptide(L)'
;MIKFSILANQIKDHINEINLTSRDIGDDDKWNLLCVSMDTLEDTIEGLKYYELNGFGKDDSSKYIHLHGVLQLIFIQQNAIKGLFSIFNGKNFHKSNFPTWSEIRDLRHKVTGHPTQKDCGNKIKRIYLSRISIEDDGFDLIIWNKNTGKDDHVHIDFKSIYDEYKNEAIDILKKIHQKQLINWQ
;
A
#
# COMPACT_ATOMS: atom_id res chain seq x y z
N MET A 1 -5.65 9.20 6.98
CA MET A 1 -6.06 7.89 7.54
C MET A 1 -7.40 7.84 8.27
N ILE A 2 -7.99 8.95 8.73
CA ILE A 2 -9.28 8.95 9.49
C ILE A 2 -10.42 8.21 8.76
N LYS A 3 -10.75 8.63 7.52
CA LYS A 3 -11.81 7.99 6.71
C LYS A 3 -11.56 6.50 6.47
N PHE A 4 -10.29 6.14 6.35
CA PHE A 4 -9.84 4.78 6.11
C PHE A 4 -10.06 3.90 7.35
N SER A 5 -9.72 4.43 8.53
CA SER A 5 -9.99 3.80 9.83
C SER A 5 -11.48 3.58 10.08
N ILE A 6 -12.32 4.55 9.72
CA ILE A 6 -13.78 4.42 9.86
C ILE A 6 -14.29 3.25 9.02
N LEU A 7 -13.91 3.16 7.74
CA LEU A 7 -14.35 2.07 6.86
C LEU A 7 -13.82 0.71 7.30
N ALA A 8 -12.56 0.63 7.75
CA ALA A 8 -11.98 -0.61 8.25
C ALA A 8 -12.74 -1.11 9.50
N ASN A 9 -13.05 -0.22 10.43
CA ASN A 9 -13.83 -0.55 11.62
C ASN A 9 -15.25 -0.99 11.23
N GLN A 10 -15.94 -0.28 10.33
CA GLN A 10 -17.27 -0.68 9.86
C GLN A 10 -17.30 -2.09 9.25
N ILE A 11 -16.25 -2.48 8.52
CA ILE A 11 -16.14 -3.84 7.97
C ILE A 11 -15.97 -4.85 9.11
N LYS A 12 -15.10 -4.57 10.08
CA LYS A 12 -14.82 -5.47 11.23
C LYS A 12 -16.02 -5.60 12.16
N ASP A 13 -16.65 -4.47 12.48
CA ASP A 13 -17.81 -4.38 13.37
C ASP A 13 -18.99 -5.16 12.80
N HIS A 14 -19.29 -5.05 11.50
CA HIS A 14 -20.38 -5.82 10.87
C HIS A 14 -20.19 -7.34 11.03
N ILE A 15 -18.96 -7.86 10.88
CA ILE A 15 -18.65 -9.28 11.06
C ILE A 15 -18.89 -9.71 12.51
N ASN A 16 -18.50 -8.87 13.47
CA ASN A 16 -18.66 -9.15 14.89
C ASN A 16 -20.14 -9.06 15.31
N GLU A 17 -20.89 -8.07 14.81
CA GLU A 17 -22.31 -7.84 15.12
C GLU A 17 -23.19 -9.02 14.67
N ILE A 18 -22.94 -9.55 13.47
CA ILE A 18 -23.68 -10.73 12.97
C ILE A 18 -23.16 -12.05 13.55
N ASN A 19 -22.16 -12.01 14.44
CA ASN A 19 -21.47 -13.18 15.00
C ASN A 19 -21.00 -14.18 13.92
N LEU A 20 -20.48 -13.67 12.80
CA LEU A 20 -20.03 -14.52 11.71
C LEU A 20 -18.88 -15.42 12.19
N THR A 21 -18.92 -16.69 11.82
CA THR A 21 -17.89 -17.67 12.15
C THR A 21 -17.34 -18.36 10.91
N SER A 22 -16.25 -19.13 11.08
CA SER A 22 -15.73 -19.97 10.00
C SER A 22 -16.76 -20.97 9.46
N ARG A 23 -17.73 -21.41 10.28
CA ARG A 23 -18.80 -22.32 9.88
C ARG A 23 -19.76 -21.67 8.88
N ASP A 24 -20.05 -20.38 9.07
CA ASP A 24 -20.96 -19.64 8.19
C ASP A 24 -20.33 -19.37 6.82
N ILE A 25 -19.00 -19.18 6.78
CA ILE A 25 -18.23 -19.09 5.54
C ILE A 25 -18.07 -20.47 4.87
N GLY A 26 -18.00 -21.55 5.65
CA GLY A 26 -17.85 -22.93 5.17
C GLY A 26 -16.49 -23.22 4.51
N ASP A 27 -15.50 -22.36 4.72
CA ASP A 27 -14.18 -22.40 4.11
C ASP A 27 -13.16 -21.75 5.05
N ASP A 28 -12.39 -22.58 5.76
CA ASP A 28 -11.43 -22.12 6.77
C ASP A 28 -10.32 -21.24 6.17
N ASP A 29 -9.92 -21.47 4.92
CA ASP A 29 -8.91 -20.64 4.24
C ASP A 29 -9.44 -19.22 4.02
N LYS A 30 -10.69 -19.11 3.54
CA LYS A 30 -11.35 -17.80 3.39
C LYS A 30 -11.59 -17.10 4.72
N TRP A 31 -11.97 -17.84 5.77
CA TRP A 31 -12.14 -17.28 7.11
C TRP A 31 -10.82 -16.72 7.64
N ASN A 32 -9.72 -17.49 7.55
CA ASN A 32 -8.41 -17.00 7.99
C ASN A 32 -7.94 -15.81 7.15
N LEU A 33 -8.15 -15.85 5.82
CA LEU A 33 -7.84 -14.71 4.96
C LEU A 33 -8.62 -13.47 5.37
N LEU A 34 -9.90 -13.59 5.77
CA LEU A 34 -10.72 -12.49 6.26
C LEU A 34 -10.12 -11.88 7.52
N CYS A 35 -9.91 -12.69 8.55
CA CYS A 35 -9.37 -12.25 9.85
C CYS A 35 -8.00 -11.58 9.68
N VAL A 36 -7.04 -12.26 9.04
CA VAL A 36 -5.68 -11.75 8.84
C VAL A 36 -5.70 -10.46 8.01
N SER A 37 -6.57 -10.37 7.00
CA SER A 37 -6.67 -9.16 6.19
C SER A 37 -7.22 -7.98 6.99
N MET A 38 -8.18 -8.18 7.90
CA MET A 38 -8.69 -7.10 8.76
C MET A 38 -7.63 -6.63 9.76
N ASP A 39 -6.96 -7.55 10.45
CA ASP A 39 -5.93 -7.20 11.44
C ASP A 39 -4.73 -6.51 10.76
N THR A 40 -4.27 -7.04 9.63
CA THR A 40 -3.21 -6.39 8.83
C THR A 40 -3.63 -4.99 8.35
N LEU A 41 -4.90 -4.81 7.98
CA LEU A 41 -5.41 -3.51 7.57
C LEU A 41 -5.35 -2.51 8.73
N GLU A 42 -5.75 -2.92 9.93
CA GLU A 42 -5.71 -2.10 11.15
C GLU A 42 -4.27 -1.72 11.54
N ASP A 43 -3.35 -2.70 11.57
CA ASP A 43 -1.93 -2.48 11.87
C ASP A 43 -1.30 -1.45 10.91
N THR A 44 -1.63 -1.57 9.62
CA THR A 44 -1.10 -0.64 8.61
C THR A 44 -1.69 0.74 8.73
N ILE A 45 -2.96 0.86 9.14
CA ILE A 45 -3.58 2.15 9.41
C ILE A 45 -2.83 2.86 10.54
N GLU A 46 -2.49 2.14 11.60
CA GLU A 46 -1.78 2.72 12.74
C GLU A 46 -0.37 3.19 12.36
N GLY A 47 0.41 2.36 11.66
CA GLY A 47 1.73 2.75 11.18
C GLY A 47 1.68 3.93 10.20
N LEU A 48 0.68 4.02 9.34
CA LEU A 48 0.55 5.12 8.38
C LEU A 48 0.00 6.41 9.01
N LYS A 49 -0.79 6.34 10.09
CA LYS A 49 -1.14 7.53 10.88
C LYS A 49 0.10 8.18 11.47
N TYR A 50 1.06 7.37 11.95
CA TYR A 50 2.32 7.90 12.47
C TYR A 50 3.04 8.74 11.42
N TYR A 51 3.13 8.25 10.17
CA TYR A 51 3.68 9.01 9.05
C TYR A 51 2.89 10.29 8.77
N GLU A 52 1.55 10.24 8.69
CA GLU A 52 0.75 11.44 8.43
C GLU A 52 0.94 12.54 9.49
N LEU A 53 1.29 12.16 10.73
CA LEU A 53 1.50 13.09 11.85
C LEU A 53 2.95 13.59 11.97
N ASN A 54 3.92 12.75 11.64
CA ASN A 54 5.34 12.97 11.96
C ASN A 54 6.25 13.04 10.73
N GLY A 55 5.72 12.78 9.54
CA GLY A 55 6.49 12.72 8.31
C GLY A 55 7.49 11.55 8.30
N PHE A 56 8.59 11.70 7.57
CA PHE A 56 9.67 10.71 7.57
C PHE A 56 10.67 10.90 8.71
N GLY A 57 10.54 11.95 9.53
CA GLY A 57 11.44 12.21 10.64
C GLY A 57 12.50 13.27 10.31
N LYS A 58 13.36 13.55 11.29
CA LYS A 58 14.19 14.78 11.29
C LYS A 58 15.65 14.52 10.93
N ASP A 59 16.22 13.41 11.40
CA ASP A 59 17.59 13.01 11.07
C ASP A 59 17.61 12.00 9.90
N ASP A 60 18.72 11.96 9.17
CA ASP A 60 18.91 11.11 7.99
C ASP A 60 18.62 9.62 8.24
N SER A 61 18.92 9.11 9.44
CA SER A 61 18.70 7.70 9.76
C SER A 61 17.22 7.40 9.95
N SER A 62 16.51 8.29 10.68
CA SER A 62 15.06 8.20 10.84
C SER A 62 14.33 8.33 9.50
N LYS A 63 14.72 9.30 8.66
CA LYS A 63 14.19 9.52 7.30
C LYS A 63 14.25 8.25 6.47
N TYR A 64 15.38 7.57 6.52
CA TYR A 64 15.59 6.32 5.79
C TYR A 64 14.70 5.19 6.29
N ILE A 65 14.69 4.94 7.60
CA ILE A 65 13.89 3.86 8.19
C ILE A 65 12.40 4.10 7.94
N HIS A 66 11.92 5.32 8.13
CA HIS A 66 10.51 5.65 7.94
C HIS A 66 10.10 5.59 6.47
N LEU A 67 10.90 6.09 5.53
CA LEU A 67 10.57 5.96 4.10
C LEU A 67 10.41 4.48 3.69
N HIS A 68 11.35 3.63 4.12
CA HIS A 68 11.27 2.20 3.87
C HIS A 68 10.05 1.55 4.55
N GLY A 69 9.78 1.93 5.80
CA GLY A 69 8.64 1.46 6.57
C GLY A 69 7.32 1.86 5.91
N VAL A 70 7.13 3.12 5.54
CA VAL A 70 5.92 3.64 4.91
C VAL A 70 5.64 2.93 3.58
N LEU A 71 6.64 2.80 2.71
CA LEU A 71 6.49 2.07 1.44
C LEU A 71 6.12 0.60 1.67
N GLN A 72 6.70 -0.04 2.69
CA GLN A 72 6.37 -1.42 3.06
C GLN A 72 4.95 -1.53 3.65
N LEU A 73 4.54 -0.60 4.52
CA LEU A 73 3.20 -0.53 5.11
C LEU A 73 2.13 -0.37 4.03
N ILE A 74 2.33 0.52 3.05
CA ILE A 74 1.40 0.67 1.93
C ILE A 74 1.32 -0.62 1.11
N PHE A 75 2.46 -1.29 0.86
CA PHE A 75 2.48 -2.55 0.12
C PHE A 75 1.66 -3.65 0.82
N ILE A 76 1.81 -3.82 2.14
CA ILE A 76 1.05 -4.82 2.89
C ILE A 76 -0.43 -4.41 3.05
N GLN A 77 -0.72 -3.11 3.21
CA GLN A 77 -2.10 -2.58 3.23
C GLN A 77 -2.83 -2.90 1.92
N GLN A 78 -2.18 -2.71 0.77
CA GLN A 78 -2.74 -3.09 -0.52
C GLN A 78 -3.00 -4.59 -0.64
N ASN A 79 -2.23 -5.46 0.03
CA ASN A 79 -2.46 -6.89 0.01
C ASN A 79 -3.64 -7.28 0.91
N ALA A 80 -3.75 -6.69 2.10
CA ALA A 80 -4.89 -6.85 2.99
C ALA A 80 -6.22 -6.48 2.29
N ILE A 81 -6.27 -5.31 1.67
CA ILE A 81 -7.47 -4.87 0.93
C ILE A 81 -7.81 -5.82 -0.22
N LYS A 82 -6.81 -6.38 -0.93
CA LYS A 82 -7.05 -7.39 -1.98
C LYS A 82 -7.60 -8.70 -1.40
N GLY A 83 -7.11 -9.13 -0.24
CA GLY A 83 -7.65 -10.27 0.49
C GLY A 83 -9.13 -10.08 0.77
N LEU A 84 -9.49 -8.96 1.39
CA LEU A 84 -10.88 -8.58 1.64
C LEU A 84 -11.70 -8.52 0.35
N PHE A 85 -11.21 -7.84 -0.69
CA PHE A 85 -11.90 -7.75 -1.97
C PHE A 85 -12.18 -9.12 -2.58
N SER A 86 -11.22 -10.05 -2.49
CA SER A 86 -11.38 -11.40 -3.04
C SER A 86 -12.49 -12.21 -2.36
N ILE A 87 -12.73 -11.94 -1.07
CA ILE A 87 -13.78 -12.59 -0.28
C ILE A 87 -15.16 -12.01 -0.63
N PHE A 88 -15.30 -10.69 -0.65
CA PHE A 88 -16.60 -10.03 -0.80
C PHE A 88 -17.03 -9.76 -2.25
N ASN A 89 -16.07 -9.48 -3.13
CA ASN A 89 -16.30 -9.05 -4.51
C ASN A 89 -15.77 -10.07 -5.55
N GLY A 90 -15.05 -11.11 -5.10
CA GLY A 90 -14.45 -12.12 -5.96
C GLY A 90 -13.11 -11.72 -6.57
N LYS A 91 -12.59 -12.54 -7.49
CA LYS A 91 -11.21 -12.42 -8.02
C LYS A 91 -11.00 -11.34 -9.10
N ASN A 92 -12.03 -10.55 -9.43
CA ASN A 92 -11.99 -9.54 -10.51
C ASN A 92 -11.32 -8.22 -10.06
N PHE A 93 -10.18 -8.32 -9.39
CA PHE A 93 -9.37 -7.15 -9.03
C PHE A 93 -8.43 -6.79 -10.19
N HIS A 94 -8.81 -5.81 -11.00
CA HIS A 94 -7.98 -5.37 -12.12
C HIS A 94 -7.06 -4.22 -11.70
N LYS A 95 -5.75 -4.45 -11.73
CA LYS A 95 -4.73 -3.44 -11.38
C LYS A 95 -4.80 -2.18 -12.24
N SER A 96 -5.28 -2.29 -13.48
CA SER A 96 -5.49 -1.15 -14.40
C SER A 96 -6.44 -0.10 -13.85
N ASN A 97 -7.32 -0.48 -12.92
CA ASN A 97 -8.29 0.44 -12.32
C ASN A 97 -7.69 1.29 -11.20
N PHE A 98 -6.46 0.97 -10.78
CA PHE A 98 -5.76 1.56 -9.64
C PHE A 98 -4.30 1.86 -10.03
N PRO A 99 -4.07 2.82 -10.95
CA PRO A 99 -2.73 3.16 -11.42
C PRO A 99 -1.79 3.53 -10.27
N THR A 100 -2.24 4.29 -9.28
CA THR A 100 -1.39 4.78 -8.19
C THR A 100 -0.94 3.63 -7.27
N TRP A 101 -1.76 2.58 -7.12
CA TRP A 101 -1.33 1.36 -6.42
C TRP A 101 -0.15 0.69 -7.11
N SER A 102 -0.16 0.64 -8.43
CA SER A 102 0.92 0.04 -9.23
C SER A 102 2.19 0.90 -9.16
N GLU A 103 2.02 2.21 -9.19
CA GLU A 103 3.09 3.18 -9.03
C GLU A 103 3.81 3.04 -7.67
N ILE A 104 3.07 3.04 -6.55
CA ILE A 104 3.69 2.86 -5.22
C ILE A 104 4.39 1.50 -5.10
N ARG A 105 3.86 0.44 -5.70
CA ARG A 105 4.55 -0.86 -5.71
C ARG A 105 5.88 -0.80 -6.48
N ASP A 106 5.91 -0.12 -7.62
CA ASP A 106 7.14 0.07 -8.38
C ASP A 106 8.12 0.98 -7.64
N LEU A 107 7.64 2.05 -6.98
CA LEU A 107 8.43 2.90 -6.09
C LEU A 107 9.05 2.10 -4.95
N ARG A 108 8.26 1.29 -4.23
CA ARG A 108 8.78 0.38 -3.20
C ARG A 108 9.85 -0.53 -3.79
N HIS A 109 9.61 -1.13 -4.95
CA HIS A 109 10.61 -1.98 -5.60
C HIS A 109 11.90 -1.23 -5.96
N LYS A 110 11.80 0.01 -6.44
CA LYS A 110 12.94 0.88 -6.76
C LYS A 110 13.72 1.34 -5.52
N VAL A 111 13.01 1.75 -4.47
CA VAL A 111 13.59 2.30 -3.24
C VAL A 111 14.07 1.18 -2.34
N THR A 112 13.18 0.30 -1.88
CA THR A 112 13.53 -0.73 -0.88
C THR A 112 14.22 -1.94 -1.49
N GLY A 113 13.90 -2.25 -2.76
CA GLY A 113 14.53 -3.35 -3.48
C GLY A 113 15.94 -3.02 -3.95
N HIS A 114 16.34 -1.73 -3.91
CA HIS A 114 17.61 -1.20 -4.39
C HIS A 114 18.15 -1.99 -5.59
N PRO A 115 17.45 -2.00 -6.73
CA PRO A 115 17.85 -2.85 -7.84
C PRO A 115 19.20 -2.36 -8.34
N THR A 116 20.26 -3.04 -7.88
CA THR A 116 21.64 -2.91 -8.37
C THR A 116 21.72 -3.33 -9.84
N GLN A 117 20.70 -4.05 -10.30
CA GLN A 117 20.45 -4.42 -11.67
C GLN A 117 18.93 -4.59 -11.91
N LYS A 118 18.26 -3.56 -12.44
CA LYS A 118 16.90 -3.72 -12.99
C LYS A 118 17.00 -4.01 -14.49
N ASP A 119 16.56 -5.19 -14.92
CA ASP A 119 16.43 -5.50 -16.34
C ASP A 119 15.11 -4.92 -16.86
N CYS A 120 15.20 -3.91 -17.71
CA CYS A 120 14.05 -3.31 -18.40
C CYS A 120 14.13 -3.61 -19.90
N GLY A 121 14.18 -4.90 -20.26
CA GLY A 121 14.08 -5.35 -21.65
C GLY A 121 15.17 -4.77 -22.54
N ASN A 122 16.44 -5.02 -22.19
CA ASN A 122 17.69 -4.55 -22.83
C ASN A 122 18.33 -3.26 -22.27
N LYS A 123 17.79 -2.70 -21.18
CA LYS A 123 18.41 -1.57 -20.47
C LYS A 123 18.66 -1.96 -19.02
N ILE A 124 19.93 -2.04 -18.64
CA ILE A 124 20.30 -2.20 -17.23
C ILE A 124 20.27 -0.83 -16.57
N LYS A 125 19.37 -0.66 -15.61
CA LYS A 125 19.29 0.54 -14.77
C LYS A 125 19.76 0.23 -13.36
N ARG A 126 20.48 1.19 -12.76
CA ARG A 126 20.84 1.19 -11.34
C ARG A 126 20.15 2.37 -10.69
N ILE A 127 19.52 2.15 -9.56
CA ILE A 127 18.69 3.16 -8.90
C ILE A 127 19.26 3.42 -7.52
N TYR A 128 19.54 4.69 -7.24
CA TYR A 128 19.98 5.18 -5.95
C TYR A 128 18.93 6.12 -5.39
N LEU A 129 18.68 5.99 -4.09
CA LEU A 129 17.92 6.99 -3.35
C LEU A 129 18.88 8.09 -2.91
N SER A 130 18.57 9.34 -3.25
CA SER A 130 19.28 10.50 -2.72
C SER A 130 18.83 10.74 -1.28
N ARG A 131 19.61 10.25 -0.31
CA ARG A 131 19.26 10.35 1.12
C ARG A 131 19.06 11.78 1.61
N ILE A 132 19.86 12.71 1.08
CA ILE A 132 19.81 14.13 1.48
C ILE A 132 18.55 14.84 0.98
N SER A 133 17.83 14.29 -0.01
CA SER A 133 16.59 14.90 -0.51
C SER A 133 15.31 14.26 0.03
N ILE A 134 15.40 13.35 1.00
CA ILE A 134 14.21 12.81 1.66
C ILE A 134 13.61 13.91 2.52
N GLU A 135 12.43 14.36 2.15
CA GLU A 135 11.58 15.27 2.91
C GLU A 135 10.18 14.68 3.04
N ASP A 136 9.36 15.24 3.95
CA ASP A 136 8.06 14.67 4.31
C ASP A 136 7.08 14.55 3.13
N ASP A 137 7.30 15.30 2.05
CA ASP A 137 6.46 15.29 0.85
C ASP A 137 7.08 14.56 -0.34
N GLY A 138 8.38 14.22 -0.31
CA GLY A 138 9.04 13.68 -1.49
C GLY A 138 10.52 13.35 -1.32
N PHE A 139 11.11 12.82 -2.37
CA PHE A 139 12.52 12.45 -2.42
C PHE A 139 13.01 12.29 -3.86
N ASP A 140 14.32 12.32 -4.07
CA ASP A 140 14.89 12.10 -5.40
C ASP A 140 15.49 10.72 -5.58
N LEU A 141 15.32 10.20 -6.79
CA LEU A 141 16.01 9.03 -7.29
C LEU A 141 17.06 9.45 -8.32
N ILE A 142 18.22 8.81 -8.25
CA ILE A 142 19.24 8.88 -9.30
C ILE A 142 19.19 7.57 -10.05
N ILE A 143 18.96 7.64 -11.36
CA ILE A 143 18.83 6.47 -12.22
C ILE A 143 19.99 6.48 -13.21
N TRP A 144 20.97 5.63 -12.95
CA TRP A 144 22.09 5.44 -13.87
C TRP A 144 21.70 4.46 -14.98
N ASN A 145 21.94 4.85 -16.23
CA ASN A 145 21.63 4.05 -17.41
C ASN A 145 22.89 3.47 -18.03
N LYS A 146 22.99 2.13 -18.06
CA LYS A 146 24.17 1.43 -18.60
C LYS A 146 24.46 1.75 -20.06
N ASN A 147 23.43 1.93 -20.87
CA ASN A 147 23.59 2.05 -22.32
C ASN A 147 24.06 3.46 -22.71
N THR A 148 23.74 4.48 -21.91
CA THR A 148 24.14 5.87 -22.18
C THR A 148 25.29 6.34 -21.29
N GLY A 149 25.54 5.67 -20.16
CA GLY A 149 26.52 6.08 -19.16
C GLY A 149 26.14 7.36 -18.41
N LYS A 150 24.86 7.75 -18.43
CA LYS A 150 24.35 9.00 -17.84
C LYS A 150 23.40 8.72 -16.68
N ASP A 151 23.32 9.71 -15.79
CA ASP A 151 22.37 9.79 -14.69
C ASP A 151 21.13 10.60 -15.09
N ASP A 152 19.96 10.06 -14.77
CA ASP A 152 18.70 10.79 -14.75
C ASP A 152 18.32 11.08 -13.29
N HIS A 153 18.04 12.33 -12.96
CA HIS A 153 17.53 12.74 -11.64
C HIS A 153 16.01 12.84 -11.71
N VAL A 154 15.32 12.09 -10.85
CA VAL A 154 13.86 12.04 -10.83
C VAL A 154 13.37 12.40 -9.44
N HIS A 155 12.67 13.52 -9.34
CA HIS A 155 11.95 13.90 -8.13
C HIS A 155 10.65 13.09 -8.02
N ILE A 156 10.39 12.56 -6.83
CA ILE A 156 9.16 11.86 -6.49
C ILE A 156 8.35 12.73 -5.53
N ASP A 157 7.21 13.25 -5.99
CA ASP A 157 6.19 13.86 -5.13
C ASP A 157 5.39 12.74 -4.45
N PHE A 158 5.94 12.25 -3.34
CA PHE A 158 5.37 11.13 -2.61
C PHE A 158 4.03 11.50 -1.99
N LYS A 159 3.84 12.75 -1.56
CA LYS A 159 2.60 13.23 -0.96
C LYS A 159 1.44 13.13 -1.92
N SER A 160 1.59 13.61 -3.16
CA SER A 160 0.55 13.53 -4.18
C SER A 160 0.18 12.07 -4.47
N ILE A 161 1.19 11.22 -4.70
CA ILE A 161 1.01 9.79 -4.97
C ILE A 161 0.31 9.10 -3.78
N TYR A 162 0.69 9.44 -2.54
CA TYR A 162 0.09 8.88 -1.34
C TYR A 162 -1.38 9.30 -1.15
N ASP A 163 -1.71 10.56 -1.44
CA ASP A 163 -3.09 11.06 -1.35
C ASP A 163 -4.01 10.43 -2.40
N GLU A 164 -3.54 10.27 -3.63
CA GLU A 164 -4.25 9.54 -4.69
C GLU A 164 -4.47 8.07 -4.32
N TYR A 165 -3.42 7.41 -3.82
CA TYR A 165 -3.51 6.04 -3.32
C TYR A 165 -4.61 5.87 -2.26
N LYS A 166 -4.67 6.79 -1.28
CA LYS A 166 -5.71 6.76 -0.25
C LYS A 166 -7.10 6.88 -0.84
N ASN A 167 -7.30 7.74 -1.84
CA ASN A 167 -8.59 7.89 -2.50
C ASN A 167 -9.01 6.60 -3.21
N GLU A 168 -8.11 6.00 -3.99
CA GLU A 168 -8.35 4.71 -4.65
C GLU A 168 -8.70 3.60 -3.64
N ALA A 169 -7.95 3.54 -2.54
CA ALA A 169 -8.14 2.54 -1.49
C ALA A 169 -9.47 2.72 -0.73
N ILE A 170 -9.86 3.96 -0.43
CA ILE A 170 -11.16 4.28 0.18
C ILE A 170 -12.30 3.79 -0.73
N ASP A 171 -12.20 4.01 -2.04
CA ASP A 171 -13.24 3.59 -2.96
C ASP A 171 -13.34 2.06 -3.08
N ILE A 172 -12.23 1.33 -2.94
CA ILE A 172 -12.25 -0.13 -2.83
C ILE A 172 -12.91 -0.58 -1.53
N LEU A 173 -12.55 0.02 -0.39
CA LEU A 173 -13.14 -0.33 0.91
C LEU A 173 -14.65 -0.07 0.96
N LYS A 174 -15.12 1.02 0.36
CA LYS A 174 -16.56 1.27 0.19
C LYS A 174 -17.24 0.16 -0.61
N LYS A 175 -16.64 -0.30 -1.72
CA LYS A 175 -17.18 -1.40 -2.54
C LYS A 175 -17.21 -2.73 -1.78
N ILE A 176 -16.20 -2.97 -0.94
CA ILE A 176 -16.14 -4.14 -0.05
C ILE A 176 -17.29 -4.07 0.95
N HIS A 177 -17.40 -2.96 1.69
CA HIS A 177 -18.42 -2.78 2.71
C HIS A 177 -19.84 -2.88 2.13
N GLN A 178 -20.09 -2.27 0.97
CA GLN A 178 -21.38 -2.41 0.27
C GLN A 178 -21.71 -3.87 -0.08
N LYS A 179 -20.72 -4.66 -0.52
CA LYS A 179 -20.94 -6.09 -0.82
C LYS A 179 -21.12 -6.94 0.42
N GLN A 180 -20.39 -6.65 1.48
CA GLN A 180 -20.54 -7.29 2.78
C GLN A 180 -21.99 -7.18 3.28
N LEU A 181 -22.57 -5.98 3.25
CA LEU A 181 -23.96 -5.73 3.67
C LEU A 181 -25.02 -6.46 2.82
N ILE A 182 -24.70 -6.82 1.57
CA ILE A 182 -25.59 -7.57 0.68
C ILE A 182 -25.47 -9.07 0.92
N ASN A 183 -24.23 -9.56 1.08
CA ASN A 183 -23.97 -10.98 1.16
C ASN A 183 -24.39 -11.58 2.51
N TRP A 184 -24.28 -10.82 3.60
CA TRP A 184 -24.49 -11.30 4.98
C TRP A 184 -25.38 -10.34 5.78
N GLN A 185 -26.70 -10.45 5.54
CA GLN A 185 -27.77 -9.86 6.35
C GLN A 185 -28.21 -10.79 7.47
#